data_AF-A0ABC8DCT7-F1
#
_entry.id   AF-A0ABC8DCT7-F1
#
_cell.length_a   1.000
_cell.length_b   1.000
_cell.length_c   1.000
_cell.angle_alpha   90.00
_cell.angle_beta   90.00
_cell.angle_gamma   90.00
#
_symmetry.space_group_name_H-M   'P 1'
#
loop_
_entity.id
_entity.type
_entity.pdbx_description
1 polymer ?
#
loop_
_entity_poly.entity_id
_entity_poly.type
_entity_poly.pdbx_seq_one_letter_code
_entity_poly.pdbx_strand_id
1 'polypeptide(L)'
;MEKDEVLRYVEENKTLALKKASYILDKETNWESFNGIIGGKNDTYSVNIGDHETAESYVNAWFSSHQKIYKKEINASYRKSSHKIHDMLQDDFLKEYITRFLARSYFKNKK
;
A
#
# COMPACT_ATOMS: atom_id res chain seq x y z
N MET A 1 16.26 1.21 4.25
CA MET A 1 15.30 0.16 4.63
C MET A 1 15.99 -1.12 4.29
N GLU A 2 16.32 -1.93 5.28
CA GLU A 2 17.01 -3.18 5.03
C GLU A 2 16.05 -4.23 4.47
N LYS A 3 16.46 -4.92 3.41
CA LYS A 3 15.61 -5.87 2.68
C LYS A 3 15.08 -6.96 3.61
N ASP A 4 15.95 -7.58 4.41
CA ASP A 4 15.58 -8.71 5.25
C ASP A 4 14.64 -8.29 6.40
N GLU A 5 14.85 -7.10 6.97
CA GLU A 5 13.96 -6.53 7.97
C GLU A 5 12.56 -6.26 7.38
N VAL A 6 12.50 -5.69 6.18
CA VAL A 6 11.23 -5.44 5.48
C VAL A 6 10.49 -6.74 5.19
N LEU A 7 11.18 -7.75 4.66
CA LEU A 7 10.58 -9.03 4.31
C LEU A 7 10.04 -9.75 5.56
N ARG A 8 10.84 -9.78 6.64
CA ARG A 8 10.45 -10.38 7.92
C ARG A 8 9.25 -9.65 8.53
N TYR A 9 9.30 -8.32 8.62
CA TYR A 9 8.22 -7.52 9.18
C TYR A 9 6.90 -7.77 8.46
N VAL A 10 6.89 -7.79 7.12
CA VAL A 10 5.67 -8.02 6.35
C VAL A 10 5.08 -9.41 6.62
N GLU A 11 5.91 -10.45 6.71
CA GLU A 11 5.41 -11.80 6.96
C GLU A 11 4.88 -11.96 8.38
N GLU A 12 5.63 -11.50 9.38
CA GLU A 12 5.25 -11.61 10.81
C GLU A 12 3.97 -10.83 11.14
N ASN A 13 3.74 -9.69 10.48
CA ASN A 13 2.61 -8.79 10.77
C ASN A 13 1.40 -9.01 9.85
N LYS A 14 1.49 -9.91 8.88
CA LYS A 14 0.47 -10.12 7.84
C LYS A 14 -0.93 -10.37 8.40
N THR A 15 -1.05 -11.27 9.36
CA THR A 15 -2.35 -11.64 9.95
C THR A 15 -3.01 -10.44 10.65
N LEU A 16 -2.22 -9.67 11.42
CA LEU A 16 -2.72 -8.48 12.11
C LEU A 16 -3.12 -7.38 11.13
N ALA A 17 -2.33 -7.17 10.07
CA ALA A 17 -2.65 -6.22 9.02
C ALA A 17 -3.95 -6.56 8.29
N LEU A 18 -4.15 -7.82 7.91
CA LEU A 18 -5.40 -8.26 7.28
C LEU A 18 -6.60 -8.11 8.21
N LYS A 19 -6.44 -8.40 9.51
CA LYS A 19 -7.50 -8.20 10.51
C LYS A 19 -7.89 -6.71 10.65
N LYS A 20 -6.90 -5.82 10.78
CA LYS A 20 -7.14 -4.37 10.87
C LYS A 20 -7.72 -3.78 9.59
N ALA A 21 -7.19 -4.18 8.44
CA ALA A 21 -7.75 -3.80 7.15
C ALA A 21 -9.21 -4.25 7.03
N SER A 22 -9.53 -5.48 7.45
CA SER A 22 -10.91 -5.98 7.42
C SER A 22 -11.85 -5.15 8.28
N TYR A 23 -11.39 -4.74 9.47
CA TYR A 23 -12.14 -3.88 10.38
C TYR A 23 -12.40 -2.49 9.77
N ILE A 24 -11.38 -1.82 9.22
CA ILE A 24 -11.52 -0.49 8.62
C ILE A 24 -12.37 -0.50 7.35
N LEU A 25 -12.27 -1.57 6.57
CA LEU A 25 -13.00 -1.69 5.31
C LEU A 25 -14.41 -2.24 5.48
N ASP A 26 -14.79 -2.63 6.70
CA ASP A 26 -16.04 -3.32 7.04
C ASP A 26 -16.31 -4.52 6.11
N LYS A 27 -15.24 -5.28 5.83
CA LYS A 27 -15.27 -6.42 4.91
C LYS A 27 -14.07 -7.32 5.14
N GLU A 28 -14.28 -8.63 5.15
CA GLU A 28 -13.19 -9.60 5.15
C GLU A 28 -12.19 -9.33 4.02
N THR A 29 -10.94 -9.08 4.41
CA THR A 29 -9.85 -8.73 3.53
C THR A 29 -8.81 -9.84 3.59
N ASN A 30 -8.70 -10.60 2.50
CA ASN A 30 -7.63 -11.58 2.32
C ASN A 30 -6.40 -10.94 1.65
N TRP A 31 -5.32 -11.73 1.54
CA TRP A 31 -4.05 -11.26 0.98
C TRP A 31 -4.17 -10.76 -0.46
N GLU A 32 -4.93 -11.46 -1.31
CA GLU A 32 -5.13 -11.08 -2.71
C GLU A 32 -5.86 -9.74 -2.83
N SER A 33 -6.90 -9.56 -2.01
CA SER A 33 -7.68 -8.33 -1.93
C SER A 33 -6.81 -7.17 -1.44
N PHE A 34 -6.03 -7.38 -0.38
CA PHE A 34 -5.10 -6.37 0.14
C PHE A 34 -4.07 -5.97 -0.92
N ASN A 35 -3.43 -6.96 -1.56
CA ASN A 35 -2.46 -6.73 -2.65
C ASN A 35 -3.10 -5.97 -3.81
N GLY A 36 -4.33 -6.31 -4.21
CA GLY A 36 -5.05 -5.60 -5.27
C GLY A 36 -5.46 -4.16 -4.91
N ILE A 37 -5.76 -3.89 -3.64
CA ILE A 37 -6.06 -2.54 -3.15
C ILE A 37 -4.80 -1.68 -3.16
N ILE A 38 -3.72 -2.12 -2.51
CA ILE A 38 -2.48 -1.35 -2.34
C ILE A 38 -1.68 -1.28 -3.65
N GLY A 39 -1.54 -2.39 -4.37
CA GLY A 39 -0.79 -2.42 -5.62
C GLY A 39 -1.43 -1.57 -6.72
N GLY A 40 -2.73 -1.30 -6.61
CA GLY A 40 -3.52 -0.62 -7.64
C GLY A 40 -3.74 -1.55 -8.84
N LYS A 41 -5.00 -1.75 -9.24
CA LYS A 41 -5.28 -2.35 -10.55
C LYS A 41 -4.86 -1.37 -11.65
N ASN A 42 -4.39 -1.87 -12.79
CA ASN A 42 -4.10 -1.08 -13.99
C ASN A 42 -3.08 0.06 -13.81
N ASP A 43 -2.07 -0.12 -12.96
CA ASP A 43 -1.04 0.90 -12.72
C ASP A 43 -1.62 2.28 -12.32
N THR A 44 -2.68 2.26 -11.50
CA THR A 44 -3.45 3.45 -11.08
C THR A 44 -2.55 4.58 -10.57
N TYR A 45 -1.44 4.24 -9.90
CA TYR A 45 -0.52 5.22 -9.33
C TYR A 45 0.61 5.63 -10.26
N SER A 46 0.80 4.93 -11.39
CA SER A 46 1.83 5.20 -12.40
C SER A 46 3.23 5.41 -11.80
N VAL A 47 3.58 4.57 -10.83
CA VAL A 47 4.88 4.60 -10.15
C VAL A 47 5.64 3.34 -10.51
N ASN A 48 6.60 3.46 -11.42
CA ASN A 48 7.43 2.34 -11.83
C ASN A 48 8.60 2.14 -10.87
N ILE A 49 8.77 0.91 -10.37
CA ILE A 49 9.88 0.54 -9.49
C ILE A 49 11.26 0.85 -10.13
N GLY A 50 11.38 0.72 -11.46
CA GLY A 50 12.61 0.98 -12.20
C GLY A 50 13.08 2.43 -12.19
N ASP A 51 12.18 3.38 -11.94
CA ASP A 51 12.49 4.82 -11.92
C ASP A 51 13.13 5.25 -10.58
N HIS A 52 13.30 4.32 -9.64
CA HIS A 52 13.75 4.61 -8.28
C HIS A 52 15.00 3.81 -7.90
N GLU A 53 16.02 4.51 -7.41
CA GLU A 53 17.27 3.91 -6.94
C GLU A 53 17.14 3.20 -5.59
N THR A 54 16.19 3.63 -4.76
CA THR A 54 15.96 3.11 -3.40
C THR A 54 14.48 2.74 -3.17
N ALA A 55 14.24 1.84 -2.21
CA ALA A 55 12.89 1.46 -1.80
C ALA A 55 12.12 2.66 -1.24
N GLU A 56 12.80 3.52 -0.47
CA GLU A 56 12.25 4.75 0.09
C GLU A 56 11.79 5.71 -1.00
N SER A 57 12.60 5.90 -2.05
CA SER A 57 12.24 6.78 -3.18
C SER A 57 10.96 6.28 -3.85
N TYR A 58 10.87 4.97 -4.11
CA TYR A 58 9.67 4.34 -4.66
C TYR A 58 8.45 4.51 -3.74
N VAL A 59 8.60 4.22 -2.44
CA VAL A 59 7.50 4.33 -1.48
C VAL A 59 7.00 5.78 -1.37
N ASN A 60 7.91 6.75 -1.30
CA ASN A 60 7.55 8.17 -1.24
C ASN A 60 6.83 8.65 -2.51
N ALA A 61 7.28 8.19 -3.68
CA ALA A 61 6.61 8.47 -4.95
C ALA A 61 5.20 7.87 -5.00
N TRP A 62 5.05 6.63 -4.51
CA TRP A 62 3.74 5.99 -4.40
C TRP A 62 2.80 6.77 -3.49
N PHE A 63 3.24 7.17 -2.29
CA PHE A 63 2.43 7.99 -1.38
C PHE A 63 2.05 9.34 -1.97
N SER A 64 2.99 9.98 -2.67
CA SER A 64 2.74 11.26 -3.36
C SER A 64 1.70 11.11 -4.47
N SER A 65 1.78 10.04 -5.26
CA SER A 65 0.79 9.72 -6.30
C SER A 65 -0.58 9.41 -5.68
N HIS A 66 -0.61 8.59 -4.63
CA HIS A 66 -1.83 8.27 -3.89
C HIS A 66 -2.54 9.53 -3.38
N GLN A 67 -1.81 10.46 -2.75
CA GLN A 67 -2.41 11.71 -2.28
C GLN A 67 -3.01 12.55 -3.41
N LYS A 68 -2.35 12.62 -4.58
CA LYS A 68 -2.87 13.34 -5.75
C LYS A 68 -4.17 12.71 -6.25
N ILE A 69 -4.22 11.37 -6.34
CA ILE A 69 -5.40 10.64 -6.80
C ILE A 69 -6.53 10.77 -5.80
N TYR A 70 -6.27 10.55 -4.51
CA TYR A 70 -7.26 10.72 -3.46
C TYR A 70 -7.89 12.11 -3.48
N LYS A 71 -7.09 13.19 -3.61
CA LYS A 71 -7.62 14.56 -3.72
C LYS A 71 -8.54 14.76 -4.93
N LYS A 72 -8.25 14.13 -6.08
CA LYS A 72 -9.11 14.17 -7.27
C LYS A 72 -10.40 13.38 -7.08
N GLU A 73 -10.36 12.35 -6.25
CA GLU A 73 -11.44 11.38 -6.11
C GLU A 73 -12.28 11.55 -4.85
N ILE A 74 -11.89 12.45 -3.93
CA ILE A 74 -12.51 12.61 -2.61
C ILE A 74 -14.04 12.83 -2.66
N ASN A 75 -14.53 13.45 -3.73
CA ASN A 75 -15.95 13.73 -3.95
C ASN A 75 -16.60 12.76 -4.96
N ALA A 76 -15.97 11.61 -5.25
CA ALA A 76 -16.54 10.62 -6.14
C ALA A 76 -17.86 10.08 -5.56
N SER A 77 -18.83 9.81 -6.42
CA SER A 77 -20.16 9.30 -6.03
C SER A 77 -20.16 7.89 -5.45
N TYR A 78 -19.01 7.20 -5.46
CA TYR A 78 -18.84 5.87 -4.91
C TYR A 78 -17.43 5.66 -4.33
N ARG A 79 -17.31 4.72 -3.39
CA ARG A 79 -16.06 4.43 -2.67
C ARG A 79 -15.05 3.70 -3.56
N LYS A 80 -14.12 4.47 -4.13
CA LYS A 80 -12.94 3.99 -4.88
C LYS A 80 -11.83 3.41 -3.99
N SER A 81 -10.85 2.74 -4.60
CA SER A 81 -9.67 2.19 -3.90
C SER A 81 -8.84 3.25 -3.20
N SER A 82 -8.74 4.46 -3.76
CA SER A 82 -8.08 5.61 -3.12
C SER A 82 -8.70 5.94 -1.75
N HIS A 83 -10.02 5.93 -1.63
CA HIS A 83 -10.70 6.10 -0.33
C HIS A 83 -10.33 4.99 0.65
N LYS A 84 -10.41 3.73 0.21
CA LYS A 84 -10.09 2.56 1.06
C LYS A 84 -8.66 2.62 1.58
N ILE A 85 -7.71 2.97 0.72
CA ILE A 85 -6.33 3.18 1.11
C ILE A 85 -6.23 4.33 2.09
N HIS A 86 -6.85 5.46 1.80
CA HIS A 86 -6.79 6.63 2.66
C HIS A 86 -7.30 6.33 4.07
N ASP A 87 -8.39 5.57 4.20
CA ASP A 87 -8.94 5.12 5.48
C ASP A 87 -7.94 4.24 6.23
N MET A 88 -7.30 3.27 5.56
CA MET A 88 -6.27 2.42 6.17
C MET A 88 -5.03 3.20 6.60
N LEU A 89 -4.67 4.25 5.88
CA LEU A 89 -3.52 5.10 6.20
C LEU A 89 -3.73 5.99 7.43
N GLN A 90 -4.95 6.08 7.96
CA GLN A 90 -5.22 6.75 9.24
C GLN A 90 -4.84 5.90 10.46
N ASP A 91 -4.67 4.58 10.29
CA ASP A 91 -4.16 3.69 11.33
C ASP A 91 -2.64 3.59 11.23
N ASP A 92 -1.92 4.03 12.27
CA ASP A 92 -0.45 4.11 12.25
C ASP A 92 0.22 2.77 11.95
N PHE A 93 -0.32 1.68 12.49
CA PHE A 93 0.19 0.33 12.22
C PHE A 93 -0.02 -0.05 10.75
N LEU A 94 -1.21 0.17 10.19
CA LEU A 94 -1.45 -0.13 8.77
C LEU A 94 -0.64 0.78 7.85
N LYS A 95 -0.43 2.04 8.21
CA LYS A 95 0.44 2.95 7.47
C LYS A 95 1.88 2.44 7.42
N GLU A 96 2.43 2.00 8.55
CA GLU A 96 3.75 1.36 8.58
C GLU A 96 3.75 0.06 7.75
N TYR A 97 2.76 -0.79 7.94
CA TYR A 97 2.65 -2.06 7.22
C TYR A 97 2.57 -1.86 5.70
N ILE A 98 1.78 -0.89 5.22
CA ILE A 98 1.68 -0.53 3.80
C ILE A 98 3.02 -0.01 3.29
N THR A 99 3.73 0.81 4.06
CA THR A 99 5.07 1.30 3.74
C THR A 99 6.04 0.14 3.52
N ARG A 100 6.09 -0.82 4.46
CA ARG A 100 6.95 -2.02 4.37
C ARG A 100 6.50 -2.95 3.25
N PHE A 101 5.20 -3.09 3.02
CA PHE A 101 4.64 -3.88 1.94
C PHE A 101 5.07 -3.34 0.56
N LEU A 102 5.03 -2.02 0.36
CA LEU A 102 5.50 -1.38 -0.87
C LEU A 102 7.01 -1.57 -1.05
N ALA A 103 7.80 -1.38 0.00
CA ALA A 103 9.25 -1.65 -0.03
C ALA A 103 9.56 -3.12 -0.36
N ARG A 104 8.80 -4.08 0.19
CA ARG A 104 8.89 -5.49 -0.19
C ARG A 104 8.67 -5.68 -1.68
N SER A 105 7.65 -5.03 -2.26
CA SER A 105 7.37 -5.12 -3.69
C SER A 105 8.53 -4.58 -4.53
N TYR A 106 9.15 -3.48 -4.09
CA TYR A 106 10.39 -2.97 -4.68
C TYR A 106 11.52 -4.02 -4.65
N PHE A 107 11.83 -4.59 -3.48
CA PHE A 107 12.92 -5.57 -3.36
C PHE A 107 12.69 -6.90 -4.07
N LYS A 108 11.42 -7.26 -4.33
CA LYS A 108 11.08 -8.47 -5.08
C LYS A 108 11.16 -8.29 -6.60
N ASN A 109 10.95 -7.08 -7.10
CA ASN A 109 10.89 -6.80 -8.54
C ASN A 109 12.13 -6.09 -9.08
N LYS A 110 12.95 -5.48 -8.21
CA LYS A 110 14.26 -4.97 -8.60
C LYS A 110 15.23 -6.14 -8.76
N LYS A 111 15.57 -6.44 -10.01
CA LYS A 111 16.62 -7.41 -10.38
C LYS A 111 18.01 -6.81 -10.18
#